data_AF-A0A7C5H4Q8-F1
#
_entry.id   AF-A0A7C5H4Q8-F1
#
_cell.length_a   1.000
_cell.length_b   1.000
_cell.length_c   1.000
_cell.angle_alpha   90.00
_cell.angle_beta   90.00
_cell.angle_gamma   90.00
#
_symmetry.space_group_name_H-M   'P 1'
#
loop_
_entity.id
_entity.type
_entity.pdbx_description
1 polymer ?
#
loop_
_entity_poly.entity_id
_entity_poly.type
_entity_poly.pdbx_seq_one_letter_code
_entity_poly.pdbx_strand_id
1 'polypeptide(L)'
;PQYYYPTEGQGDLPQEGYGIAGDMFYSSIDTDTENDPDDENGNKFSADIAVGRIDGWDAQDISALICRTLFYDSIIDSFEGLHGLPWKDSAINNFGSEIPVGASITVSEKISEAEQRSGFTVDNKHYSPLSDSRLTRDLYQRSNFIYFCAHGFYYWFVPPGYKPTSVGGSYNVANVIDMNFGPSIIFGSSCVTGKVDGIEGYNALSQAFLHSGMNAYIGASRLSWGSAAIIPDMESGEAFGNYLGLLFYGYLTGYLYDKQGHLIFETDGDMTVGQSIALAKNMFVEKAGYSAGNANADTLEEFNLHGDPAFNPYEPNHNG
;
A
#
# COMPACT_ATOMS: atom_id res chain seq x y z
N PRO A 1 -9.63 -13.70 11.64
CA PRO A 1 -10.75 -13.98 10.70
C PRO A 1 -10.69 -12.97 9.55
N GLN A 2 -11.12 -13.34 8.35
CA GLN A 2 -11.28 -12.43 7.20
C GLN A 2 -12.76 -12.36 6.85
N TYR A 3 -13.22 -11.17 6.47
CA TYR A 3 -14.52 -11.02 5.85
C TYR A 3 -14.38 -11.21 4.33
N TYR A 4 -15.37 -11.80 3.69
CA TYR A 4 -15.35 -12.09 2.26
C TYR A 4 -16.51 -11.37 1.59
N TYR A 5 -16.23 -10.25 0.94
CA TYR A 5 -17.25 -9.46 0.25
C TYR A 5 -17.71 -10.15 -1.03
N PRO A 6 -19.00 -10.04 -1.36
CA PRO A 6 -19.48 -10.38 -2.69
C PRO A 6 -18.88 -9.40 -3.72
N THR A 7 -18.62 -9.86 -4.94
CA THR A 7 -18.14 -8.99 -6.01
C THR A 7 -18.94 -9.21 -7.28
N GLU A 8 -19.38 -8.11 -7.90
CA GLU A 8 -19.96 -8.08 -9.25
C GLU A 8 -19.06 -7.30 -10.22
N GLY A 9 -18.21 -6.41 -9.69
CA GLY A 9 -17.39 -5.45 -10.41
C GLY A 9 -16.18 -6.08 -11.11
N GLN A 10 -15.75 -7.24 -10.66
CA GLN A 10 -14.70 -8.02 -11.33
C GLN A 10 -15.22 -8.95 -12.45
N GLY A 11 -16.54 -9.01 -12.67
CA GLY A 11 -17.16 -9.82 -13.71
C GLY A 11 -16.86 -11.33 -13.60
N ASP A 12 -16.89 -12.05 -14.72
CA ASP A 12 -16.56 -13.48 -14.81
C ASP A 12 -15.04 -13.78 -14.70
N LEU A 13 -14.22 -12.78 -14.34
CA LEU A 13 -12.77 -13.01 -14.19
C LEU A 13 -12.52 -13.98 -13.03
N PRO A 14 -11.66 -14.99 -13.20
CA PRO A 14 -11.34 -15.92 -12.13
C PRO A 14 -10.81 -15.17 -10.90
N GLN A 15 -11.61 -15.14 -9.83
CA GLN A 15 -11.15 -14.69 -8.53
C GLN A 15 -10.15 -15.71 -8.00
N GLU A 16 -9.02 -15.24 -7.48
CA GLU A 16 -8.06 -16.07 -6.76
C GLU A 16 -8.63 -16.44 -5.38
N GLY A 17 -9.68 -17.26 -5.34
CA GLY A 17 -10.37 -17.68 -4.12
C GLY A 17 -11.87 -17.38 -4.12
N TYR A 18 -12.46 -17.39 -2.93
CA TYR A 18 -13.86 -17.05 -2.71
C TYR A 18 -13.96 -15.57 -2.34
N GLY A 19 -14.81 -14.80 -3.04
CA GLY A 19 -15.06 -13.37 -2.77
C GLY A 19 -13.81 -12.48 -2.71
N ILE A 20 -14.00 -11.27 -2.18
CA ILE A 20 -12.91 -10.33 -1.87
C ILE A 20 -12.59 -10.43 -0.39
N ALA A 21 -11.40 -10.91 -0.06
CA ALA A 21 -10.96 -10.99 1.32
C ALA A 21 -10.56 -9.60 1.84
N GLY A 22 -11.17 -9.13 2.92
CA GLY A 22 -10.74 -7.88 3.50
C GLY A 22 -11.22 -7.55 4.91
N ASP A 23 -10.78 -6.38 5.36
CA ASP A 23 -10.88 -5.90 6.74
C ASP A 23 -11.84 -4.74 6.97
N MET A 24 -12.39 -4.19 5.90
CA MET A 24 -13.27 -3.02 5.94
C MET A 24 -14.48 -3.18 6.89
N PHE A 25 -15.09 -4.37 6.90
CA PHE A 25 -16.16 -4.81 7.78
C PHE A 25 -15.81 -4.66 9.26
N TYR A 26 -14.55 -4.86 9.64
CA TYR A 26 -14.12 -4.72 11.03
C TYR A 26 -13.83 -3.26 11.41
N SER A 27 -13.85 -2.34 10.44
CA SER A 27 -13.53 -0.92 10.66
C SER A 27 -14.74 -0.02 10.85
N SER A 28 -15.95 -0.48 10.46
CA SER A 28 -17.21 0.19 10.74
C SER A 28 -17.82 -0.40 12.01
N ILE A 29 -18.28 0.44 12.94
CA ILE A 29 -18.93 -0.02 14.18
C ILE A 29 -20.43 -0.27 13.99
N ASP A 30 -20.99 0.24 12.90
CA ASP A 30 -22.40 0.17 12.54
C ASP A 30 -22.59 -0.54 11.20
N THR A 31 -21.79 -1.55 10.89
CA THR A 31 -21.93 -2.30 9.63
C THR A 31 -23.27 -3.04 9.56
N ASP A 32 -24.01 -2.84 8.47
CA ASP A 32 -25.20 -3.64 8.16
C ASP A 32 -24.78 -5.04 7.72
N THR A 33 -25.07 -6.05 8.56
CA THR A 33 -24.72 -7.44 8.25
C THR A 33 -25.56 -8.06 7.14
N GLU A 34 -26.68 -7.44 6.77
CA GLU A 34 -27.55 -7.91 5.69
C GLU A 34 -27.24 -7.22 4.34
N ASN A 35 -26.60 -6.04 4.38
CA ASN A 35 -26.24 -5.24 3.20
C ASN A 35 -24.80 -4.71 3.32
N ASP A 36 -23.86 -5.58 3.68
CA ASP A 36 -22.46 -5.20 3.76
C ASP A 36 -21.94 -4.72 2.40
N PRO A 37 -21.01 -3.74 2.37
CA PRO A 37 -20.37 -3.04 3.51
C PRO A 37 -21.06 -1.74 3.96
N ASP A 38 -22.32 -1.52 3.61
CA ASP A 38 -23.05 -0.32 4.03
C ASP A 38 -23.26 -0.32 5.56
N ASP A 39 -23.44 0.88 6.13
CA ASP A 39 -23.75 1.00 7.56
C ASP A 39 -25.28 0.77 7.80
N GLU A 40 -25.69 0.46 9.04
CA GLU A 40 -27.03 0.03 9.50
C GLU A 40 -28.21 0.94 9.05
N ASN A 41 -27.92 2.17 8.63
CA ASN A 41 -28.92 3.13 8.14
C ASN A 41 -28.96 3.27 6.60
N GLY A 42 -28.26 2.39 5.88
CA GLY A 42 -28.02 2.52 4.43
C GLY A 42 -27.09 3.68 4.09
N ASN A 43 -26.26 4.10 5.05
CA ASN A 43 -25.20 5.07 4.77
C ASN A 43 -24.05 4.36 4.05
N LYS A 44 -23.31 5.12 3.25
CA LYS A 44 -22.07 4.62 2.65
C LYS A 44 -21.08 4.33 3.77
N PHE A 45 -20.33 3.24 3.60
CA PHE A 45 -19.21 2.85 4.44
C PHE A 45 -18.38 4.05 4.96
N SER A 46 -18.11 4.02 6.26
CA SER A 46 -17.12 4.84 6.95
C SER A 46 -16.25 3.96 7.83
N ALA A 47 -14.93 4.10 7.74
CA ALA A 47 -14.00 3.54 8.71
C ALA A 47 -14.05 4.39 9.98
N ASP A 48 -14.69 3.87 11.02
CA ASP A 48 -14.78 4.48 12.36
C ASP A 48 -13.54 4.17 13.22
N ILE A 49 -12.92 3.02 12.97
CA ILE A 49 -11.71 2.57 13.67
C ILE A 49 -10.63 2.10 12.70
N ALA A 50 -9.38 2.33 13.09
CA ALA A 50 -8.24 1.79 12.37
C ALA A 50 -8.14 0.27 12.55
N VAL A 51 -8.03 -0.47 11.44
CA VAL A 51 -7.88 -1.92 11.44
C VAL A 51 -6.61 -2.32 10.70
N GLY A 52 -5.85 -3.22 11.31
CA GLY A 52 -4.68 -3.86 10.72
C GLY A 52 -4.50 -5.27 11.26
N ARG A 53 -3.80 -6.10 10.50
CA ARG A 53 -3.51 -7.50 10.85
C ARG A 53 -2.10 -7.61 11.38
N ILE A 54 -1.97 -7.93 12.66
CA ILE A 54 -0.70 -8.37 13.23
C ILE A 54 -0.54 -9.86 12.87
N ASP A 55 -0.04 -10.11 11.66
CA ASP A 55 0.25 -11.44 11.12
C ASP A 55 1.74 -11.63 10.79
N GLY A 56 2.12 -12.89 10.62
CA GLY A 56 3.49 -13.33 10.37
C GLY A 56 3.54 -14.85 10.20
N TRP A 57 4.71 -15.40 9.90
CA TRP A 57 4.85 -16.85 9.65
C TRP A 57 4.60 -17.70 10.89
N ASP A 58 5.04 -17.19 12.04
CA ASP A 58 4.90 -17.84 13.33
C ASP A 58 4.93 -16.81 14.47
N ALA A 59 4.92 -17.30 15.70
CA ALA A 59 4.94 -16.44 16.89
C ALA A 59 6.23 -15.61 17.05
N GLN A 60 7.36 -16.06 16.49
CA GLN A 60 8.62 -15.32 16.54
C GLN A 60 8.58 -14.13 15.58
N ASP A 61 8.01 -14.34 14.40
CA ASP A 61 7.81 -13.30 13.39
C ASP A 61 6.88 -12.20 13.90
N ILE A 62 5.75 -12.59 14.50
CA ILE A 62 4.81 -11.66 15.15
C ILE A 62 5.49 -10.94 16.32
N SER A 63 6.25 -11.66 17.16
CA SER A 63 7.00 -11.05 18.25
C SER A 63 8.03 -10.04 17.74
N ALA A 64 8.69 -10.30 16.62
CA ALA A 64 9.65 -9.39 16.02
C ALA A 64 8.96 -8.13 15.48
N LEU A 65 7.81 -8.27 14.81
CA LEU A 65 6.99 -7.16 14.34
C LEU A 65 6.57 -6.25 15.51
N ILE A 66 6.02 -6.83 16.57
CA ILE A 66 5.64 -6.08 17.78
C ILE A 66 6.85 -5.36 18.40
N CYS A 67 8.00 -6.04 18.51
CA CYS A 67 9.22 -5.43 19.02
C CYS A 67 9.68 -4.24 18.18
N ARG A 68 9.61 -4.32 16.84
CA ARG A 68 10.00 -3.21 15.97
C ARG A 68 9.07 -2.01 16.10
N THR A 69 7.79 -2.22 16.39
CA THR A 69 6.87 -1.11 16.70
C THR A 69 7.16 -0.51 18.09
N LEU A 70 7.29 -1.34 19.14
CA LEU A 70 7.52 -0.86 20.51
C LEU A 70 8.88 -0.19 20.72
N PHE A 71 9.91 -0.64 20.02
CA PHE A 71 11.27 -0.13 20.13
C PHE A 71 11.67 0.73 18.92
N TYR A 72 10.70 1.20 18.13
CA TYR A 72 10.95 1.96 16.90
C TYR A 72 11.96 3.10 17.10
N ASP A 73 11.70 3.98 18.07
CA ASP A 73 12.57 5.11 18.41
C ASP A 73 13.98 4.69 18.85
N SER A 74 14.12 3.47 19.38
CA SER A 74 15.42 2.94 19.80
C SER A 74 16.22 2.34 18.65
N ILE A 75 15.57 1.94 17.55
CA ILE A 75 16.21 1.26 16.43
C ILE A 75 16.30 2.11 15.16
N ILE A 76 15.50 3.18 15.04
CA ILE A 76 15.35 3.99 13.83
C ILE A 76 16.68 4.51 13.26
N ASP A 77 17.60 4.94 14.13
CA ASP A 77 18.91 5.48 13.73
C ASP A 77 19.95 4.37 13.42
N SER A 78 19.59 3.09 13.53
CA SER A 78 20.50 1.95 13.26
C SER A 78 20.57 1.55 11.79
N PHE A 79 19.75 2.18 10.93
CA PHE A 79 19.62 1.82 9.52
C PHE A 79 20.25 2.89 8.61
N GLU A 80 20.93 2.44 7.56
CA GLU A 80 21.49 3.32 6.53
C GLU A 80 20.44 3.62 5.46
N GLY A 81 20.33 4.89 5.07
CA GLY A 81 19.43 5.34 4.02
C GLY A 81 20.08 5.50 2.66
N LEU A 82 19.34 6.15 1.78
CA LEU A 82 19.76 6.43 0.40
C LEU A 82 20.89 7.46 0.38
N HIS A 83 21.87 7.26 -0.51
CA HIS A 83 22.95 8.23 -0.76
C HIS A 83 23.75 8.65 0.48
N GLY A 84 23.84 7.79 1.51
CA GLY A 84 24.55 8.09 2.75
C GLY A 84 23.76 8.98 3.73
N LEU A 85 22.46 9.18 3.49
CA LEU A 85 21.54 9.85 4.40
C LEU A 85 20.95 8.86 5.43
N PRO A 86 20.33 9.36 6.50
CA PRO A 86 19.59 8.50 7.44
C PRO A 86 18.47 7.72 6.74
N TRP A 87 18.28 6.46 7.12
CA TRP A 87 17.20 5.61 6.59
C TRP A 87 15.82 6.24 6.76
N LYS A 88 15.58 6.83 7.94
CA LYS A 88 14.32 7.45 8.29
C LYS A 88 13.90 8.60 7.37
N ASP A 89 14.87 9.29 6.76
CA ASP A 89 14.65 10.41 5.84
C ASP A 89 14.62 9.96 4.36
N SER A 90 14.61 8.64 4.10
CA SER A 90 14.69 8.08 2.74
C SER A 90 13.36 7.48 2.30
N ALA A 91 12.91 7.80 1.09
CA ALA A 91 11.72 7.21 0.49
C ALA A 91 11.99 6.78 -0.96
N ILE A 92 11.19 5.84 -1.44
CA ILE A 92 11.26 5.35 -2.82
C ILE A 92 9.87 5.17 -3.42
N ASN A 93 9.65 5.77 -4.59
CA ASN A 93 8.39 5.71 -5.31
C ASN A 93 8.61 5.14 -6.71
N ASN A 94 7.93 4.04 -6.99
CA ASN A 94 8.14 3.23 -8.17
C ASN A 94 6.85 3.09 -8.97
N PHE A 95 6.93 3.17 -10.30
CA PHE A 95 5.76 2.88 -11.14
C PHE A 95 6.18 2.30 -12.49
N GLY A 96 5.33 1.43 -13.04
CA GLY A 96 5.61 0.72 -14.28
C GLY A 96 5.13 1.48 -15.49
N SER A 97 5.82 1.33 -16.61
CA SER A 97 5.44 2.02 -17.86
C SER A 97 4.50 1.23 -18.78
N GLU A 98 4.15 -0.01 -18.42
CA GLU A 98 3.18 -0.80 -19.18
C GLU A 98 1.77 -0.23 -19.01
N ILE A 99 0.96 -0.26 -20.08
CA ILE A 99 -0.46 0.05 -19.95
C ILE A 99 -1.09 -1.07 -19.12
N PRO A 100 -1.78 -0.77 -18.02
CA PRO A 100 -2.29 0.54 -17.57
C PRO A 100 -1.44 1.25 -16.49
N VAL A 101 -0.43 0.58 -15.96
CA VAL A 101 0.46 1.05 -14.88
C VAL A 101 1.11 2.41 -15.21
N GLY A 102 1.41 2.67 -16.49
CA GLY A 102 2.07 3.90 -16.95
C GLY A 102 1.33 5.19 -16.63
N ALA A 103 -0.01 5.17 -16.54
CA ALA A 103 -0.78 6.35 -16.16
C ALA A 103 -0.53 6.77 -14.69
N SER A 104 -0.15 5.80 -13.85
CA SER A 104 0.12 5.98 -12.42
C SER A 104 1.37 6.81 -12.12
N ILE A 105 2.13 7.24 -13.15
CA ILE A 105 3.25 8.17 -13.01
C ILE A 105 2.85 9.43 -12.24
N THR A 106 1.67 9.98 -12.56
CA THR A 106 1.12 11.19 -11.94
C THR A 106 0.95 11.02 -10.44
N VAL A 107 0.47 9.86 -10.00
CA VAL A 107 0.33 9.49 -8.59
C VAL A 107 1.68 9.40 -7.91
N SER A 108 2.63 8.69 -8.53
CA SER A 108 4.00 8.54 -7.99
C SER A 108 4.71 9.88 -7.86
N GLU A 109 4.52 10.80 -8.81
CA GLU A 109 5.07 12.16 -8.77
C GLU A 109 4.46 12.98 -7.64
N LYS A 110 3.13 12.89 -7.42
CA LYS A 110 2.46 13.59 -6.31
C LYS A 110 2.83 13.04 -4.94
N ILE A 111 2.95 11.72 -4.79
CA ILE A 111 3.46 11.11 -3.54
C ILE A 111 4.88 11.61 -3.27
N SER A 112 5.73 11.62 -4.31
CA SER A 112 7.09 12.14 -4.16
C SER A 112 7.12 13.61 -3.79
N GLU A 113 6.22 14.42 -4.34
CA GLU A 113 6.10 15.84 -3.97
C GLU A 113 5.66 16.01 -2.51
N ALA A 114 4.69 15.20 -2.05
CA ALA A 114 4.25 15.17 -0.66
C ALA A 114 5.40 14.83 0.29
N GLU A 115 6.12 13.75 0.01
CA GLU A 115 7.27 13.28 0.79
C GLU A 115 8.42 14.31 0.78
N GLN A 116 8.75 14.90 -0.37
CA GLN A 116 9.80 15.93 -0.46
C GLN A 116 9.44 17.19 0.33
N ARG A 117 8.17 17.62 0.32
CA ARG A 117 7.70 18.75 1.14
C ARG A 117 7.78 18.45 2.63
N SER A 118 7.57 17.19 2.99
CA SER A 118 7.67 16.68 4.35
C SER A 118 9.14 16.43 4.78
N GLY A 119 10.09 16.50 3.84
CA GLY A 119 11.54 16.53 4.13
C GLY A 119 12.29 15.27 3.73
N PHE A 120 11.64 14.29 3.09
CA PHE A 120 12.30 13.08 2.61
C PHE A 120 13.22 13.37 1.41
N THR A 121 14.31 12.59 1.34
CA THR A 121 14.99 12.32 0.08
C THR A 121 14.29 11.17 -0.63
N VAL A 122 13.74 11.46 -1.80
CA VAL A 122 12.91 10.51 -2.56
C VAL A 122 13.62 10.07 -3.83
N ASP A 123 13.77 8.75 -4.02
CA ASP A 123 14.13 8.17 -5.32
C ASP A 123 12.85 7.77 -6.08
N ASN A 124 12.55 8.45 -7.18
CA ASN A 124 11.28 8.32 -7.89
C ASN A 124 11.35 8.13 -9.40
N LYS A 125 12.54 7.88 -9.98
CA LYS A 125 12.72 7.79 -11.44
C LYS A 125 13.56 6.60 -11.88
N HIS A 126 12.89 5.47 -12.07
CA HIS A 126 13.54 4.18 -12.32
C HIS A 126 13.56 3.77 -13.81
N TYR A 127 14.71 3.88 -14.47
CA TYR A 127 14.89 3.45 -15.86
C TYR A 127 14.85 1.91 -15.98
N SER A 128 14.64 1.34 -17.18
CA SER A 128 14.33 -0.09 -17.38
C SER A 128 15.26 -1.12 -16.69
N PRO A 129 16.59 -0.92 -16.63
CA PRO A 129 17.48 -1.72 -15.80
C PRO A 129 17.09 -1.81 -14.32
N LEU A 130 16.47 -0.77 -13.75
CA LEU A 130 15.96 -0.78 -12.38
C LEU A 130 14.65 -1.57 -12.22
N SER A 131 14.06 -2.09 -13.29
CA SER A 131 13.02 -3.13 -13.18
C SER A 131 13.58 -4.52 -12.83
N ASP A 132 14.86 -4.61 -12.46
CA ASP A 132 15.48 -5.81 -11.90
C ASP A 132 15.66 -5.63 -10.38
N SER A 133 15.02 -6.50 -9.60
CA SER A 133 15.13 -6.49 -8.14
C SER A 133 16.57 -6.57 -7.65
N ARG A 134 17.50 -7.18 -8.39
CA ARG A 134 18.91 -7.23 -7.98
C ARG A 134 19.58 -5.85 -8.03
N LEU A 135 19.05 -4.94 -8.84
CA LEU A 135 19.55 -3.59 -8.99
C LEU A 135 18.82 -2.60 -8.09
N THR A 136 17.55 -2.86 -7.75
CA THR A 136 16.76 -2.01 -6.86
C THR A 136 16.70 -2.47 -5.41
N ARG A 137 17.22 -3.68 -5.09
CA ARG A 137 17.18 -4.28 -3.74
C ARG A 137 17.67 -3.29 -2.69
N ASP A 138 18.83 -2.70 -2.95
CA ASP A 138 19.48 -1.76 -2.02
C ASP A 138 18.63 -0.51 -1.80
N LEU A 139 17.98 0.01 -2.85
CA LEU A 139 17.10 1.17 -2.74
C LEU A 139 15.87 0.86 -1.86
N TYR A 140 15.27 -0.31 -2.03
CA TYR A 140 14.15 -0.76 -1.19
C TYR A 140 14.58 -0.92 0.28
N GLN A 141 15.69 -1.61 0.54
CA GLN A 141 16.18 -1.83 1.91
C GLN A 141 16.50 -0.52 2.66
N ARG A 142 16.93 0.50 1.91
CA ARG A 142 17.36 1.81 2.43
C ARG A 142 16.22 2.83 2.54
N SER A 143 14.97 2.45 2.29
CA SER A 143 13.83 3.37 2.28
C SER A 143 12.88 3.10 3.44
N ASN A 144 12.49 4.16 4.15
CA ASN A 144 11.48 4.16 5.20
C ASN A 144 10.06 4.13 4.60
N PHE A 145 9.78 5.01 3.63
CA PHE A 145 8.52 5.02 2.87
C PHE A 145 8.72 4.39 1.50
N ILE A 146 7.83 3.46 1.13
CA ILE A 146 7.92 2.72 -0.13
C ILE A 146 6.57 2.69 -0.82
N TYR A 147 6.46 3.33 -1.98
CA TYR A 147 5.32 3.16 -2.88
C TYR A 147 5.74 2.40 -4.12
N PHE A 148 4.90 1.46 -4.57
CA PHE A 148 5.03 0.94 -5.91
C PHE A 148 3.68 0.72 -6.59
N CYS A 149 3.64 0.96 -7.91
CA CYS A 149 2.59 0.47 -8.79
C CYS A 149 3.19 -0.45 -9.83
N ALA A 150 2.82 -1.74 -9.81
CA ALA A 150 3.43 -2.76 -10.66
C ALA A 150 2.48 -3.94 -10.91
N HIS A 151 2.86 -4.79 -11.88
CA HIS A 151 2.28 -6.12 -11.99
C HIS A 151 2.87 -7.05 -10.93
N GLY A 152 1.98 -7.72 -10.22
CA GLY A 152 2.33 -8.60 -9.13
C GLY A 152 1.29 -9.68 -8.92
N PHE A 153 1.66 -10.57 -8.01
CA PHE A 153 0.89 -11.69 -7.55
C PHE A 153 1.32 -12.01 -6.11
N TYR A 154 0.59 -12.88 -5.42
CA TYR A 154 0.86 -13.17 -4.00
C TYR A 154 2.27 -13.69 -3.69
N TYR A 155 3.01 -14.17 -4.69
CA TYR A 155 4.37 -14.69 -4.51
C TYR A 155 5.46 -13.76 -5.04
N TRP A 156 5.11 -12.79 -5.89
CA TRP A 156 6.09 -11.96 -6.59
C TRP A 156 5.50 -10.66 -7.15
N PHE A 157 6.34 -9.65 -7.34
CA PHE A 157 6.08 -8.55 -8.26
C PHE A 157 7.35 -8.22 -9.02
N VAL A 158 7.20 -7.67 -10.23
CA VAL A 158 8.35 -7.15 -10.97
C VAL A 158 8.51 -5.69 -10.57
N PRO A 159 9.67 -5.27 -10.02
CA PRO A 159 9.89 -3.88 -9.75
C PRO A 159 9.69 -3.10 -11.03
N PRO A 160 8.99 -1.98 -10.98
CA PRO A 160 8.62 -1.35 -12.20
C PRO A 160 9.72 -0.41 -12.72
N GLY A 161 9.75 -0.19 -14.04
CA GLY A 161 10.62 0.82 -14.63
C GLY A 161 10.09 1.40 -15.94
N TYR A 162 10.74 2.48 -16.38
CA TYR A 162 10.46 3.17 -17.64
C TYR A 162 10.93 2.32 -18.84
N LYS A 163 10.09 1.41 -19.35
CA LYS A 163 9.89 0.90 -20.74
C LYS A 163 9.08 -0.43 -20.74
N PRO A 164 8.51 -0.86 -21.89
CA PRO A 164 7.76 -2.12 -21.98
C PRO A 164 8.65 -3.29 -21.57
N THR A 165 8.21 -4.07 -20.59
CA THR A 165 8.79 -5.33 -20.11
C THR A 165 10.32 -5.34 -20.01
N SER A 166 10.86 -4.90 -18.89
CA SER A 166 12.26 -5.26 -18.59
C SER A 166 12.27 -6.65 -17.97
N VAL A 167 12.78 -7.62 -18.72
CA VAL A 167 13.08 -8.96 -18.22
C VAL A 167 14.29 -8.84 -17.29
N GLY A 168 14.04 -8.89 -15.98
CA GLY A 168 14.99 -8.75 -14.88
C GLY A 168 14.32 -9.22 -13.59
N GLY A 169 15.08 -9.65 -12.58
CA GLY A 169 14.54 -10.45 -11.46
C GLY A 169 13.35 -9.82 -10.74
N SER A 170 12.28 -10.58 -10.51
CA SER A 170 11.15 -10.16 -9.65
C SER A 170 11.58 -10.05 -8.19
N TYR A 171 10.98 -9.15 -7.42
CA TYR A 171 10.88 -9.39 -5.98
C TYR A 171 9.93 -10.56 -5.79
N ASN A 172 10.41 -11.63 -5.17
CA ASN A 172 9.60 -12.79 -4.85
C ASN A 172 9.93 -13.25 -3.44
N VAL A 173 9.04 -14.04 -2.84
CA VAL A 173 9.23 -14.55 -1.48
C VAL A 173 10.66 -15.08 -1.29
N ALA A 174 11.16 -15.90 -2.22
CA ALA A 174 12.48 -16.54 -2.11
C ALA A 174 13.67 -15.58 -2.05
N ASN A 175 13.55 -14.33 -2.52
CA ASN A 175 14.63 -13.34 -2.43
C ASN A 175 14.33 -12.19 -1.46
N VAL A 176 13.06 -11.91 -1.18
CA VAL A 176 12.64 -10.89 -0.22
C VAL A 176 13.05 -11.33 1.16
N ILE A 177 12.88 -12.61 1.53
CA ILE A 177 13.17 -13.13 2.88
C ILE A 177 14.62 -12.86 3.33
N ASP A 178 15.56 -12.80 2.39
CA ASP A 178 16.98 -12.53 2.66
C ASP A 178 17.29 -11.01 2.72
N MET A 179 16.29 -10.14 2.55
CA MET A 179 16.44 -8.69 2.62
C MET A 179 16.53 -8.27 4.08
N ASN A 180 17.24 -7.17 4.30
CA ASN A 180 17.37 -6.53 5.60
C ASN A 180 16.73 -5.15 5.51
N PHE A 181 15.43 -5.08 5.74
CA PHE A 181 14.69 -3.83 5.80
C PHE A 181 14.81 -3.20 7.20
N GLY A 182 14.73 -1.88 7.26
CA GLY A 182 14.30 -1.20 8.47
C GLY A 182 12.81 -1.42 8.74
N PRO A 183 12.29 -0.88 9.86
CA PRO A 183 10.86 -0.86 10.21
C PRO A 183 10.04 0.05 9.26
N SER A 184 10.16 -0.19 7.95
CA SER A 184 9.58 0.57 6.85
C SER A 184 8.08 0.31 6.73
N ILE A 185 7.43 1.17 5.95
CA ILE A 185 6.07 0.97 5.44
C ILE A 185 6.09 0.82 3.93
N ILE A 186 5.20 -0.01 3.39
CA ILE A 186 5.02 -0.15 1.94
C ILE A 186 3.56 -0.14 1.55
N PHE A 187 3.25 0.59 0.49
CA PHE A 187 1.97 0.53 -0.20
C PHE A 187 2.18 -0.05 -1.60
N GLY A 188 1.70 -1.28 -1.79
CA GLY A 188 1.74 -1.98 -3.07
C GLY A 188 0.44 -1.79 -3.84
N SER A 189 0.42 -0.84 -4.76
CA SER A 189 -0.66 -0.72 -5.76
C SER A 189 -0.46 -1.78 -6.84
N SER A 190 -0.80 -3.03 -6.49
CA SER A 190 -0.53 -4.21 -7.31
C SER A 190 -1.47 -5.36 -6.97
N CYS A 191 -1.77 -6.18 -7.97
CA CYS A 191 -2.71 -7.28 -7.83
C CYS A 191 -2.19 -8.34 -6.85
N VAL A 192 -3.05 -8.77 -5.93
CA VAL A 192 -2.89 -9.97 -5.09
C VAL A 192 -1.64 -9.97 -4.19
N THR A 193 -0.85 -8.89 -4.13
CA THR A 193 0.41 -8.87 -3.36
C THR A 193 0.20 -8.83 -1.85
N GLY A 194 -1.01 -8.44 -1.40
CA GLY A 194 -1.46 -8.50 -0.01
C GLY A 194 -2.24 -9.76 0.36
N LYS A 195 -2.35 -10.75 -0.54
CA LYS A 195 -3.10 -11.98 -0.25
C LYS A 195 -2.40 -12.81 0.83
N VAL A 196 -3.17 -13.25 1.82
CA VAL A 196 -2.72 -14.21 2.85
C VAL A 196 -3.70 -15.37 3.06
N ASP A 197 -4.86 -15.35 2.40
CA ASP A 197 -5.88 -16.39 2.59
C ASP A 197 -5.73 -17.55 1.62
N GLY A 198 -5.98 -18.76 2.14
CA GLY A 198 -5.84 -19.99 1.36
C GLY A 198 -4.40 -20.32 0.94
N ILE A 199 -3.41 -19.61 1.48
CA ILE A 199 -1.99 -19.86 1.27
C ILE A 199 -1.24 -19.87 2.60
N GLU A 200 -0.12 -20.58 2.64
CA GLU A 200 0.79 -20.55 3.79
C GLU A 200 1.49 -19.20 3.89
N GLY A 201 1.69 -18.67 5.10
CA GLY A 201 2.26 -17.33 5.32
C GLY A 201 3.66 -17.18 4.69
N TYR A 202 4.47 -18.23 4.70
CA TYR A 202 5.79 -18.24 4.06
C TYR A 202 5.75 -18.29 2.52
N ASN A 203 4.56 -18.37 1.90
CA ASN A 203 4.36 -18.22 0.47
C ASN A 203 3.68 -16.88 0.12
N ALA A 204 3.40 -16.04 1.10
CA ALA A 204 2.80 -14.73 0.91
C ALA A 204 3.89 -13.65 0.85
N LEU A 205 3.87 -12.85 -0.22
CA LEU A 205 4.84 -11.80 -0.47
C LEU A 205 4.76 -10.71 0.61
N SER A 206 3.56 -10.25 0.98
CA SER A 206 3.38 -9.26 2.07
C SER A 206 4.04 -9.73 3.37
N GLN A 207 3.87 -11.01 3.70
CA GLN A 207 4.45 -11.61 4.91
C GLN A 207 5.97 -11.74 4.78
N ALA A 208 6.52 -12.03 3.59
CA ALA A 208 7.96 -12.02 3.37
C ALA A 208 8.57 -10.63 3.63
N PHE A 209 7.90 -9.54 3.25
CA PHE A 209 8.37 -8.18 3.55
C PHE A 209 8.36 -7.88 5.05
N LEU A 210 7.29 -8.26 5.76
CA LEU A 210 7.21 -8.12 7.22
C LEU A 210 8.29 -8.96 7.92
N HIS A 211 8.49 -10.20 7.47
CA HIS A 211 9.54 -11.08 7.96
C HIS A 211 10.93 -10.46 7.84
N SER A 212 11.20 -9.80 6.70
CA SER A 212 12.48 -9.16 6.40
C SER A 212 12.72 -7.82 7.08
N GLY A 213 11.83 -7.37 7.96
CA GLY A 213 12.05 -6.24 8.86
C GLY A 213 11.03 -5.12 8.81
N MET A 214 10.09 -5.13 7.86
CA MET A 214 9.10 -4.07 7.74
C MET A 214 8.06 -4.07 8.87
N ASN A 215 7.43 -2.93 9.12
CA ASN A 215 6.36 -2.79 10.13
C ASN A 215 4.96 -2.75 9.53
N ALA A 216 4.83 -2.34 8.27
CA ALA A 216 3.53 -2.32 7.59
C ALA A 216 3.65 -2.65 6.10
N TYR A 217 2.71 -3.46 5.61
CA TYR A 217 2.48 -3.75 4.21
C TYR A 217 1.00 -3.54 3.90
N ILE A 218 0.70 -2.59 3.01
CA ILE A 218 -0.64 -2.37 2.49
C ILE A 218 -0.69 -2.90 1.06
N GLY A 219 -1.63 -3.81 0.78
CA GLY A 219 -1.79 -4.35 -0.57
C GLY A 219 -3.09 -5.09 -0.78
N ALA A 220 -3.38 -5.39 -2.04
CA ALA A 220 -4.62 -6.02 -2.45
C ALA A 220 -4.62 -7.54 -2.19
N SER A 221 -5.74 -8.06 -1.68
CA SER A 221 -5.96 -9.51 -1.51
C SER A 221 -6.40 -10.22 -2.79
N ARG A 222 -6.88 -9.46 -3.79
CA ARG A 222 -7.41 -9.95 -5.06
C ARG A 222 -6.85 -9.13 -6.23
N LEU A 223 -7.42 -9.36 -7.42
CA LEU A 223 -7.06 -8.63 -8.62
C LEU A 223 -7.41 -7.17 -8.43
N SER A 224 -6.39 -6.37 -8.09
CA SER A 224 -6.60 -4.96 -7.93
C SER A 224 -6.74 -4.28 -9.27
N TRP A 225 -7.77 -3.46 -9.37
CA TRP A 225 -7.81 -2.48 -10.43
C TRP A 225 -6.71 -1.45 -10.14
N GLY A 226 -5.62 -1.49 -10.92
CA GLY A 226 -4.83 -0.28 -11.19
C GLY A 226 -5.61 0.59 -12.18
N SER A 227 -4.95 1.50 -12.91
CA SER A 227 -5.56 2.22 -14.06
C SER A 227 -6.11 1.28 -15.19
N ALA A 228 -6.30 -0.03 -14.93
CA ALA A 228 -6.70 -1.08 -15.86
C ALA A 228 -8.14 -1.04 -16.35
N ALA A 229 -9.06 -0.40 -15.62
CA ALA A 229 -10.33 -0.08 -16.22
C ALA A 229 -10.05 0.98 -17.30
N ILE A 230 -10.34 0.68 -18.57
CA ILE A 230 -10.43 1.68 -19.62
C ILE A 230 -11.64 2.56 -19.26
N ILE A 231 -11.45 3.44 -18.28
CA ILE A 231 -12.36 4.54 -18.01
C ILE A 231 -12.06 5.53 -19.14
N PRO A 232 -13.04 5.88 -19.99
CA PRO A 232 -12.85 6.79 -21.12
C PRO A 232 -12.22 8.15 -20.77
N ASP A 233 -12.18 8.48 -19.46
CA ASP A 233 -11.74 9.74 -18.88
C ASP A 233 -10.46 9.62 -18.03
N MET A 234 -9.61 8.59 -18.22
CA MET A 234 -8.28 8.54 -17.59
C MET A 234 -7.34 9.60 -18.19
N GLU A 235 -7.61 10.87 -17.88
CA GLU A 235 -6.68 11.98 -18.07
C GLU A 235 -5.57 11.97 -17.01
N SER A 236 -5.73 11.18 -15.93
CA SER A 236 -4.83 11.11 -14.77
C SER A 236 -4.77 9.71 -14.14
N GLY A 237 -3.67 9.37 -13.44
CA GLY A 237 -3.40 8.03 -12.89
C GLY A 237 -4.08 7.72 -11.55
N GLU A 238 -4.75 8.71 -10.97
CA GLU A 238 -5.45 8.68 -9.68
C GLU A 238 -6.78 7.93 -9.78
N ALA A 239 -6.67 6.62 -10.00
CA ALA A 239 -7.78 5.69 -9.96
C ALA A 239 -7.48 4.54 -8.99
N PHE A 240 -8.54 4.02 -8.37
CA PHE A 240 -8.50 2.78 -7.59
C PHE A 240 -7.33 2.71 -6.59
N GLY A 241 -6.57 1.61 -6.58
CA GLY A 241 -5.46 1.40 -5.63
C GLY A 241 -4.40 2.50 -5.64
N ASN A 242 -4.14 3.12 -6.80
CA ASN A 242 -3.21 4.25 -6.90
C ASN A 242 -3.74 5.48 -6.16
N TYR A 243 -5.02 5.78 -6.34
CA TYR A 243 -5.63 6.92 -5.66
C TYR A 243 -5.66 6.67 -4.14
N LEU A 244 -5.99 5.46 -3.71
CA LEU A 244 -5.93 5.09 -2.30
C LEU A 244 -4.51 5.25 -1.73
N GLY A 245 -3.46 4.85 -2.48
CA GLY A 245 -2.06 5.04 -2.09
C GLY A 245 -1.66 6.51 -1.98
N LEU A 246 -2.11 7.37 -2.90
CA LEU A 246 -1.91 8.82 -2.82
C LEU A 246 -2.57 9.42 -1.58
N LEU A 247 -3.80 9.01 -1.27
CA LEU A 247 -4.51 9.47 -0.08
C LEU A 247 -3.79 9.01 1.19
N PHE A 248 -3.36 7.74 1.24
CA PHE A 248 -2.64 7.16 2.37
C PHE A 248 -1.36 7.93 2.69
N TYR A 249 -0.47 8.13 1.72
CA TYR A 249 0.75 8.91 1.94
C TYR A 249 0.48 10.41 2.16
N GLY A 250 -0.59 10.95 1.58
CA GLY A 250 -1.03 12.32 1.83
C GLY A 250 -1.42 12.55 3.29
N TYR A 251 -2.08 11.59 3.94
CA TYR A 251 -2.38 11.66 5.37
C TYR A 251 -1.14 11.51 6.25
N LEU A 252 -0.22 10.61 5.91
CA LEU A 252 1.04 10.46 6.64
C LEU A 252 1.90 11.72 6.61
N THR A 253 2.04 12.33 5.42
CA THR A 253 2.90 13.49 5.19
C THR A 253 2.23 14.83 5.49
N GLY A 254 0.90 14.85 5.58
CA GLY A 254 0.10 16.07 5.71
C GLY A 254 -0.14 16.83 4.40
N TYR A 255 0.30 16.30 3.24
CA TYR A 255 0.16 16.93 1.92
C TYR A 255 -0.70 16.08 0.98
N LEU A 256 -2.00 16.39 0.92
CA LEU A 256 -2.95 15.61 0.14
C LEU A 256 -3.34 16.33 -1.15
N TYR A 257 -3.23 15.66 -2.30
CA TYR A 257 -3.51 16.24 -3.62
C TYR A 257 -4.78 15.67 -4.25
N ASP A 258 -5.51 16.50 -5.01
CA ASP A 258 -6.62 16.06 -5.84
C ASP A 258 -6.13 15.40 -7.14
N LYS A 259 -7.08 14.88 -7.92
CA LYS A 259 -6.80 14.28 -9.22
C LYS A 259 -6.22 15.31 -10.21
N GLN A 260 -6.59 16.58 -10.08
CA GLN A 260 -6.12 17.70 -10.88
C GLN A 260 -4.71 18.21 -10.46
N GLY A 261 -4.17 17.72 -9.35
CA GLY A 261 -2.86 18.10 -8.81
C GLY A 261 -2.88 19.33 -7.89
N HIS A 262 -4.05 19.81 -7.48
CA HIS A 262 -4.12 20.84 -6.44
C HIS A 262 -3.97 20.21 -5.06
N LEU A 263 -3.23 20.89 -4.19
CA LEU A 263 -3.20 20.56 -2.77
C LEU A 263 -4.60 20.78 -2.17
N ILE A 264 -5.25 19.69 -1.73
CA ILE A 264 -6.55 19.69 -1.07
C ILE A 264 -6.40 20.11 0.40
N PHE A 265 -5.36 19.61 1.07
CA PHE A 265 -5.19 19.78 2.50
C PHE A 265 -3.71 19.87 2.88
N GLU A 266 -3.40 20.78 3.79
CA GLU A 266 -2.13 20.93 4.50
C GLU A 266 -2.46 20.81 5.98
N THR A 267 -1.94 19.79 6.64
CA THR A 267 -2.14 19.51 8.07
C THR A 267 -0.84 19.10 8.73
N ASP A 268 -0.88 18.93 10.04
CA ASP A 268 0.21 18.48 10.89
C ASP A 268 0.72 17.04 10.59
N GLY A 269 0.31 16.39 9.48
CA GLY A 269 0.74 15.02 9.14
C GLY A 269 0.63 14.04 10.32
N ASP A 270 1.69 13.27 10.53
CA ASP A 270 1.98 12.54 11.78
C ASP A 270 0.85 11.61 12.25
N MET A 271 0.50 10.67 11.37
CA MET A 271 -0.57 9.72 11.62
C MET A 271 -0.04 8.31 11.67
N THR A 272 -0.65 7.46 12.50
CA THR A 272 -0.37 6.04 12.42
C THR A 272 -0.77 5.48 11.05
N VAL A 273 -0.14 4.39 10.63
CA VAL A 273 -0.51 3.70 9.38
C VAL A 273 -1.98 3.31 9.36
N GLY A 274 -2.55 2.95 10.51
CA GLY A 274 -3.97 2.62 10.68
C GLY A 274 -4.90 3.82 10.54
N GLN A 275 -4.55 4.96 11.15
CA GLN A 275 -5.31 6.21 10.97
C GLN A 275 -5.28 6.67 9.52
N SER A 276 -4.10 6.64 8.92
CA SER A 276 -3.88 7.07 7.53
C SER A 276 -4.69 6.24 6.55
N ILE A 277 -4.71 4.91 6.69
CA ILE A 277 -5.50 4.06 5.78
C ILE A 277 -7.01 4.21 6.00
N ALA A 278 -7.48 4.36 7.25
CA ALA A 278 -8.90 4.58 7.54
C ALA A 278 -9.40 5.89 6.92
N LEU A 279 -8.67 6.99 7.14
CA LEU A 279 -9.01 8.30 6.57
C LEU A 279 -8.88 8.31 5.04
N ALA A 280 -7.90 7.59 4.48
CA ALA A 280 -7.76 7.42 3.04
C ALA A 280 -8.96 6.70 2.43
N LYS A 281 -9.47 5.62 3.06
CA LYS A 281 -10.69 4.93 2.60
C LYS A 281 -11.91 5.85 2.67
N ASN A 282 -12.08 6.60 3.76
CA ASN A 282 -13.21 7.54 3.91
C ASN A 282 -13.18 8.64 2.83
N MET A 283 -12.00 9.22 2.58
CA MET A 283 -11.85 10.23 1.53
C MET A 283 -12.04 9.64 0.13
N PHE A 284 -11.63 8.40 -0.09
CA PHE A 284 -11.89 7.70 -1.35
C PHE A 284 -13.40 7.52 -1.57
N VAL A 285 -14.17 7.09 -0.56
CA VAL A 285 -15.64 7.01 -0.62
C VAL A 285 -16.26 8.37 -0.97
N GLU A 286 -15.78 9.45 -0.35
CA GLU A 286 -16.27 10.81 -0.59
C GLU A 286 -16.00 11.28 -2.04
N LYS A 287 -14.77 11.06 -2.54
CA LYS A 287 -14.31 11.65 -3.82
C LYS A 287 -14.53 10.76 -5.04
N ALA A 288 -14.35 9.45 -4.90
CA ALA A 288 -14.52 8.49 -6.00
C ALA A 288 -15.91 7.85 -6.00
N GLY A 289 -16.63 7.89 -4.87
CA GLY A 289 -17.92 7.24 -4.70
C GLY A 289 -17.78 5.75 -4.38
N TYR A 290 -18.81 5.24 -3.70
CA TYR A 290 -18.89 3.87 -3.21
C TYR A 290 -20.28 3.31 -3.51
N SER A 291 -20.32 2.07 -4.00
CA SER A 291 -21.53 1.27 -4.18
C SER A 291 -21.12 -0.19 -4.13
N ALA A 292 -21.70 -0.97 -3.21
CA ALA A 292 -21.36 -2.36 -2.99
C ALA A 292 -21.25 -3.15 -4.31
N GLY A 293 -20.19 -3.96 -4.40
CA GLY A 293 -19.90 -4.80 -5.56
C GLY A 293 -19.40 -4.08 -6.81
N ASN A 294 -19.24 -2.75 -6.83
CA ASN A 294 -18.61 -2.05 -7.95
C ASN A 294 -17.07 -2.00 -7.83
N ALA A 295 -16.37 -1.57 -8.89
CA ALA A 295 -14.89 -1.54 -8.89
C ALA A 295 -14.26 -0.63 -7.81
N ASN A 296 -14.95 0.44 -7.40
CA ASN A 296 -14.47 1.31 -6.31
C ASN A 296 -14.62 0.61 -4.96
N ALA A 297 -15.72 -0.11 -4.76
CA ALA A 297 -15.96 -0.91 -3.57
C ALA A 297 -14.97 -2.07 -3.46
N ASP A 298 -14.81 -2.84 -4.56
CA ASP A 298 -13.82 -3.91 -4.67
C ASP A 298 -12.40 -3.41 -4.30
N THR A 299 -12.04 -2.20 -4.75
CA THR A 299 -10.74 -1.57 -4.42
C THR A 299 -10.59 -1.32 -2.91
N LEU A 300 -11.60 -0.78 -2.24
CA LEU A 300 -11.47 -0.50 -0.80
C LEU A 300 -11.47 -1.77 0.04
N GLU A 301 -12.21 -2.77 -0.42
CA GLU A 301 -12.38 -4.06 0.23
C GLU A 301 -11.12 -4.93 0.14
N GLU A 302 -10.39 -4.90 -0.99
CA GLU A 302 -9.22 -5.76 -1.18
C GLU A 302 -7.93 -5.21 -0.55
N PHE A 303 -7.79 -3.89 -0.37
CA PHE A 303 -6.58 -3.29 0.20
C PHE A 303 -6.58 -3.39 1.73
N ASN A 304 -5.74 -4.28 2.25
CA ASN A 304 -5.61 -4.59 3.67
C ASN A 304 -4.28 -4.12 4.23
N LEU A 305 -4.28 -3.72 5.49
CA LEU A 305 -3.08 -3.39 6.25
C LEU A 305 -2.60 -4.64 7.00
N HIS A 306 -1.44 -5.15 6.61
CA HIS A 306 -0.67 -6.13 7.38
C HIS A 306 0.39 -5.39 8.19
N GLY A 307 0.34 -5.48 9.51
CA GLY A 307 1.14 -4.70 10.43
C GLY A 307 0.32 -4.18 11.62
N ASP A 308 1.00 -3.46 12.51
CA ASP A 308 0.36 -2.80 13.65
C ASP A 308 -0.34 -1.49 13.18
N PRO A 309 -1.68 -1.38 13.26
CA PRO A 309 -2.39 -0.15 12.89
C PRO A 309 -2.03 1.04 13.78
N ALA A 310 -1.47 0.83 14.97
CA ALA A 310 -1.02 1.89 15.86
C ALA A 310 0.42 2.35 15.59
N PHE A 311 1.13 1.72 14.64
CA PHE A 311 2.48 2.13 14.28
C PHE A 311 2.48 3.53 13.65
N ASN A 312 3.15 4.48 14.31
CA ASN A 312 3.44 5.80 13.77
C ASN A 312 4.83 5.79 13.12
N PRO A 313 4.92 5.77 11.78
CA PRO A 313 6.22 5.77 11.12
C PRO A 313 6.79 7.19 11.15
N TYR A 314 8.10 7.31 11.32
CA TYR A 314 8.77 8.60 11.28
C TYR A 314 8.54 9.29 9.94
N GLU A 315 8.20 10.56 10.04
CA GLU A 315 8.04 11.52 8.95
C GLU A 315 8.85 12.78 9.34
N PRO A 316 9.75 13.31 8.48
CA PRO A 316 10.74 14.31 8.91
C PRO A 316 10.19 15.67 9.39
N ASN A 317 9.00 16.09 8.95
CA ASN A 317 8.40 17.37 9.32
C ASN A 317 7.89 17.35 10.77
N HIS A 318 7.37 16.22 11.24
CA HIS A 318 6.79 16.07 12.57
C HIS A 318 7.59 15.17 13.53
N ASN A 319 8.55 14.40 12.99
CA ASN A 319 9.40 13.40 13.66
C ASN A 319 8.69 12.09 14.06
N GLY A 320 7.52 11.79 13.48
CA GLY A 320 6.66 10.70 13.96
C GLY A 320 6.15 10.96 15.37
#